data_AF-A0A5D6YZ07-F1
#
_entry.id   AF-A0A5D6YZ07-F1
#
_cell.length_a   1.000
_cell.length_b   1.000
_cell.length_c   1.000
_cell.angle_alpha   90.00
_cell.angle_beta   90.00
_cell.angle_gamma   90.00
#
_symmetry.space_group_name_H-M   'P 1'
#
loop_
_entity.id
_entity.type
_entity.pdbx_description
1 polymer ?
#
loop_
_entity_poly.entity_id
_entity_poly.type
_entity_poly.pdbx_seq_one_letter_code
_entity_poly.pdbx_strand_id
1 'polypeptide(L)'
;MKCFAPAHIITTLATLLATAAALSIQSSQVEAVSNNHNNGDRNDARLTLEKTWTISSAEQLQSLLVGIPGNVFVEYDAALKQSASDVVAKIVVRGDSRELVDVFEVVPRNTATTRRGHGRQEQQSTREDSVRMHLKNTDATVHGHVLTQIFVADKSVLCNLSAASTHDVVIGESVLASNGVGAAVSLSVAGSGTLFVSSSQDVVVEALTLSVAGSGEVQIVAPSVRAADDVTLSIAGSGRITVDARDVAAEKLETSLTGSGDISVQSDELRVYNLMSKVAGSGAVNLSKSGACTHQKVSIAGSGSVATGSVVCESTDVSISGRGEATVQTTDTLIVSTIASGSVKYVNSRPKKVQQSSLFAHGSLVSQAEKNEFKTHTTVPTPSHSAVEIRLELRKNAHSEDPSVHNSQTAALSTDATTTLAASPASASQAGNDAVGPVVGIAGVALVAVGALVHKHHQQHKREEYAPLV
;
A
#
# COMPACT_ATOMS: atom_id res chain seq x y z
N MET A 1 -16.17 75.58 -33.54
CA MET A 1 -14.86 74.91 -33.51
C MET A 1 -14.88 73.92 -32.36
N LYS A 2 -14.46 72.67 -32.61
CA LYS A 2 -13.62 71.78 -31.77
C LYS A 2 -13.78 71.92 -30.23
N CYS A 3 -13.90 70.91 -29.36
CA CYS A 3 -13.59 69.49 -29.37
C CYS A 3 -13.64 68.98 -27.89
N PHE A 4 -13.86 67.67 -27.68
CA PHE A 4 -13.42 66.82 -26.54
C PHE A 4 -14.15 66.83 -25.15
N ALA A 5 -15.04 65.83 -24.96
CA ALA A 5 -14.91 64.58 -24.16
C ALA A 5 -14.52 64.61 -22.64
N PRO A 6 -14.71 63.51 -21.86
CA PRO A 6 -15.98 63.06 -21.28
C PRO A 6 -15.88 62.62 -19.79
N ALA A 7 -16.99 62.03 -19.31
CA ALA A 7 -17.32 61.54 -17.96
C ALA A 7 -16.26 60.72 -17.18
N HIS A 8 -16.29 60.91 -15.86
CA HIS A 8 -15.48 60.21 -14.87
C HIS A 8 -15.71 58.70 -14.86
N ILE A 9 -14.59 57.98 -14.88
CA ILE A 9 -14.43 56.53 -14.79
C ILE A 9 -14.73 56.07 -13.36
N ILE A 10 -15.71 55.18 -13.19
CA ILE A 10 -15.86 54.37 -11.98
C ILE A 10 -14.97 53.14 -12.16
N THR A 11 -13.89 53.07 -11.41
CA THR A 11 -12.96 51.93 -11.38
C THR A 11 -13.56 50.84 -10.49
N THR A 12 -14.28 49.89 -11.08
CA THR A 12 -14.59 48.62 -10.41
C THR A 12 -13.40 47.69 -10.55
N LEU A 13 -12.67 47.54 -9.44
CA LEU A 13 -11.65 46.52 -9.27
C LEU A 13 -12.33 45.15 -9.35
N ALA A 14 -12.27 44.50 -10.52
CA ALA A 14 -12.65 43.10 -10.66
C ALA A 14 -11.57 42.26 -9.96
N THR A 15 -11.79 41.94 -8.69
CA THR A 15 -11.11 40.81 -8.03
C THR A 15 -11.49 39.55 -8.81
N LEU A 16 -10.59 39.13 -9.70
CA LEU A 16 -10.63 37.83 -10.33
C LEU A 16 -10.49 36.80 -9.21
N LEU A 17 -11.61 36.28 -8.70
CA LEU A 17 -11.57 34.99 -8.00
C LEU A 17 -11.09 33.99 -9.05
N ALA A 18 -9.82 33.60 -8.97
CA ALA A 18 -9.34 32.42 -9.65
C ALA A 18 -10.12 31.24 -9.07
N THR A 19 -11.20 30.85 -9.74
CA THR A 19 -11.81 29.54 -9.52
C THR A 19 -10.73 28.53 -9.85
N ALA A 20 -10.12 27.91 -8.84
CA ALA A 20 -9.23 26.78 -9.03
C ALA A 20 -9.95 25.78 -9.94
N ALA A 21 -9.45 25.61 -11.16
CA ALA A 21 -10.07 24.73 -12.15
C ALA A 21 -10.07 23.31 -11.56
N ALA A 22 -11.25 22.69 -11.51
CA ALA A 22 -11.37 21.32 -11.06
C ALA A 22 -10.57 20.40 -12.00
N LEU A 23 -9.98 19.34 -11.46
CA LEU A 23 -9.31 18.30 -12.23
C LEU A 23 -10.22 17.82 -13.38
N SER A 24 -9.68 17.85 -14.59
CA SER A 24 -10.38 17.52 -15.83
C SER A 24 -9.72 16.32 -16.50
N ILE A 25 -10.53 15.49 -17.16
CA ILE A 25 -10.07 14.26 -17.81
C ILE A 25 -10.63 14.25 -19.23
N GLN A 26 -9.74 14.17 -20.21
CA GLN A 26 -10.09 14.03 -21.63
C GLN A 26 -9.69 12.64 -22.11
N SER A 27 -10.64 11.86 -22.61
CA SER A 27 -10.40 10.52 -23.17
C SER A 27 -10.36 10.56 -24.70
N SER A 28 -9.43 9.83 -25.31
CA SER A 28 -9.45 9.53 -26.76
C SER A 28 -10.46 8.45 -27.10
N GLN A 29 -10.73 8.28 -28.40
CA GLN A 29 -11.34 7.05 -28.91
C GLN A 29 -10.29 5.92 -28.92
N VAL A 30 -10.73 4.67 -29.14
CA VAL A 30 -9.80 3.55 -29.36
C VAL A 30 -9.24 3.64 -30.78
N GLU A 31 -7.94 3.91 -30.88
CA GLU A 31 -7.24 4.18 -32.14
C GLU A 31 -6.20 3.10 -32.44
N ALA A 32 -5.86 2.94 -33.72
CA ALA A 32 -4.81 2.00 -34.13
C ALA A 32 -3.42 2.62 -33.89
N VAL A 33 -2.51 1.85 -33.28
CA VAL A 33 -1.13 2.28 -33.07
C VAL A 33 -0.35 2.10 -34.36
N SER A 34 0.14 3.21 -34.93
CA SER A 34 1.00 3.17 -36.11
C SER A 34 2.42 2.77 -35.67
N ASN A 35 2.75 1.49 -35.76
CA ASN A 35 4.09 0.96 -35.42
C ASN A 35 5.16 1.49 -36.40
N ASN A 36 5.69 2.68 -36.11
CA ASN A 36 6.85 3.25 -36.82
C ASN A 36 8.17 3.10 -36.03
N HIS A 37 8.22 2.24 -35.01
CA HIS A 37 9.42 2.04 -34.20
C HIS A 37 10.11 0.69 -34.45
N ASN A 38 11.32 0.76 -35.00
CA ASN A 38 12.34 -0.30 -35.06
C ASN A 38 13.02 -0.53 -33.70
N ASN A 39 12.27 -0.49 -32.57
CA ASN A 39 12.86 -0.75 -31.27
C ASN A 39 12.57 -2.20 -30.86
N GLY A 40 13.62 -2.95 -30.56
CA GLY A 40 13.69 -4.41 -30.59
C GLY A 40 12.91 -5.18 -29.51
N ASP A 41 11.83 -4.64 -28.96
CA ASP A 41 10.98 -5.37 -28.02
C ASP A 41 9.79 -6.01 -28.75
N ARG A 42 9.96 -7.27 -29.14
CA ARG A 42 9.00 -8.04 -29.96
C ARG A 42 7.62 -8.23 -29.30
N ASN A 43 7.48 -7.86 -28.02
CA ASN A 43 6.24 -7.99 -27.25
C ASN A 43 5.20 -6.90 -27.56
N ASP A 44 5.61 -5.71 -28.04
CA ASP A 44 4.71 -4.58 -28.34
C ASP A 44 4.04 -4.72 -29.73
N ALA A 45 4.57 -5.57 -30.60
CA ALA A 45 4.11 -5.71 -31.99
C ALA A 45 2.66 -6.23 -32.14
N ARG A 46 2.08 -6.81 -31.07
CA ARG A 46 0.70 -7.32 -31.05
C ARG A 46 -0.31 -6.32 -30.48
N LEU A 47 0.14 -5.30 -29.76
CA LEU A 47 -0.72 -4.28 -29.16
C LEU A 47 -1.03 -3.21 -30.21
N THR A 48 -2.01 -3.51 -31.04
CA THR A 48 -2.34 -2.69 -32.22
C THR A 48 -3.32 -1.56 -31.92
N LEU A 49 -3.89 -1.53 -30.72
CA LEU A 49 -4.90 -0.57 -30.30
C LEU A 49 -4.44 0.19 -29.06
N GLU A 50 -4.77 1.48 -28.99
CA GLU A 50 -4.48 2.33 -27.84
C GLU A 50 -5.70 3.20 -27.50
N LYS A 51 -5.88 3.44 -26.20
CA LYS A 51 -6.79 4.46 -25.67
C LYS A 51 -6.05 5.25 -24.60
N THR A 52 -6.19 6.57 -24.67
CA THR A 52 -5.44 7.49 -23.81
C THR A 52 -6.39 8.41 -23.05
N TRP A 53 -6.04 8.69 -21.80
CA TRP A 53 -6.67 9.72 -20.98
C TRP A 53 -5.64 10.76 -20.58
N THR A 54 -5.89 12.02 -20.92
CA THR A 54 -5.10 13.16 -20.49
C THR A 54 -5.78 13.81 -19.31
N ILE A 55 -5.05 13.94 -18.20
CA ILE A 55 -5.53 14.53 -16.95
C ILE A 55 -4.86 15.89 -16.80
N SER A 56 -5.69 16.93 -16.75
CA SER A 56 -5.24 18.31 -16.55
C SER A 56 -5.78 18.87 -15.25
N SER A 57 -4.92 19.55 -14.48
CA SER A 57 -5.31 20.25 -13.26
C SER A 57 -4.39 21.43 -12.95
N ALA A 58 -4.87 22.34 -12.10
CA ALA A 58 -4.07 23.42 -11.54
C ALA A 58 -3.13 22.94 -10.42
N GLU A 59 -3.45 21.81 -9.77
CA GLU A 59 -2.67 21.20 -8.68
C GLU A 59 -1.97 19.92 -9.17
N GLN A 60 -1.06 19.37 -8.36
CA GLN A 60 -0.37 18.12 -8.68
C GLN A 60 -1.24 16.88 -8.43
N LEU A 61 -1.07 15.83 -9.24
CA LEU A 61 -1.74 14.55 -9.02
C LEU A 61 -1.07 13.78 -7.86
N GLN A 62 -1.71 13.81 -6.69
CA GLN A 62 -1.15 13.20 -5.47
C GLN A 62 -1.73 11.82 -5.15
N SER A 63 -2.85 11.43 -5.78
CA SER A 63 -3.57 10.20 -5.40
C SER A 63 -4.09 9.41 -6.61
N LEU A 64 -3.75 8.12 -6.66
CA LEU A 64 -4.18 7.20 -7.71
C LEU A 64 -4.88 5.96 -7.12
N LEU A 65 -6.04 5.62 -7.67
CA LEU A 65 -6.75 4.38 -7.37
C LEU A 65 -6.80 3.50 -8.63
N VAL A 66 -6.16 2.33 -8.58
CA VAL A 66 -6.04 1.39 -9.70
C VAL A 66 -6.91 0.16 -9.40
N GLY A 67 -8.11 0.12 -9.95
CA GLY A 67 -9.09 -0.97 -9.78
C GLY A 67 -9.30 -1.77 -11.06
N ILE A 68 -8.22 -2.12 -11.74
CA ILE A 68 -8.25 -2.77 -13.06
C ILE A 68 -7.43 -4.06 -13.09
N PRO A 69 -7.78 -5.02 -13.95
CA PRO A 69 -6.95 -6.19 -14.19
C PRO A 69 -5.80 -5.86 -15.16
N GLY A 70 -4.74 -6.66 -15.13
CA GLY A 70 -3.51 -6.46 -15.91
C GLY A 70 -2.44 -5.70 -15.13
N ASN A 71 -1.20 -5.78 -15.64
CA ASN A 71 -0.08 -5.07 -15.04
C ASN A 71 -0.17 -3.56 -15.34
N VAL A 72 0.14 -2.74 -14.35
CA VAL A 72 0.09 -1.28 -14.43
C VAL A 72 1.45 -0.71 -14.07
N PHE A 73 2.02 0.11 -14.95
CA PHE A 73 3.32 0.76 -14.74
C PHE A 73 3.09 2.26 -14.54
N VAL A 74 3.45 2.78 -13.36
CA VAL A 74 3.39 4.21 -13.05
C VAL A 74 4.79 4.79 -13.20
N GLU A 75 4.94 5.75 -14.11
CA GLU A 75 6.24 6.24 -14.57
C GLU A 75 6.25 7.77 -14.62
N TYR A 76 7.40 8.38 -14.39
CA TYR A 76 7.59 9.81 -14.59
C TYR A 76 7.92 10.12 -16.05
N ASP A 77 7.22 11.08 -16.66
CA ASP A 77 7.50 11.57 -18.02
C ASP A 77 7.56 13.10 -18.07
N ALA A 78 8.79 13.62 -18.18
CA ALA A 78 9.06 15.05 -18.30
C ALA A 78 8.48 15.71 -19.56
N ALA A 79 8.19 14.92 -20.61
CA ALA A 79 7.67 15.45 -21.87
C ALA A 79 6.21 15.95 -21.73
N LEU A 80 5.48 15.47 -20.73
CA LEU A 80 4.09 15.90 -20.50
C LEU A 80 3.97 17.40 -20.18
N LYS A 81 4.89 17.94 -19.39
CA LYS A 81 4.92 19.39 -19.11
C LYS A 81 5.41 20.23 -20.29
N GLN A 82 6.09 19.62 -21.27
CA GLN A 82 6.53 20.31 -22.48
C GLN A 82 5.39 20.46 -23.50
N SER A 83 4.44 19.52 -23.52
CA SER A 83 3.29 19.57 -24.43
C SER A 83 2.17 20.49 -23.92
N ALA A 84 1.90 20.47 -22.61
CA ALA A 84 0.91 21.34 -21.98
C ALA A 84 1.20 21.50 -20.47
N SER A 85 1.24 22.74 -19.99
CA SER A 85 1.67 23.04 -18.60
C SER A 85 0.69 22.54 -17.54
N ASP A 86 -0.60 22.46 -17.88
CA ASP A 86 -1.71 22.03 -17.03
C ASP A 86 -1.87 20.51 -16.98
N VAL A 87 -1.19 19.75 -17.84
CA VAL A 87 -1.24 18.28 -17.80
C VAL A 87 -0.44 17.78 -16.61
N VAL A 88 -1.08 16.93 -15.80
CA VAL A 88 -0.50 16.35 -14.57
C VAL A 88 -0.28 14.85 -14.70
N ALA A 89 -1.04 14.18 -15.57
CA ALA A 89 -0.82 12.79 -15.91
C ALA A 89 -1.41 12.40 -17.26
N LYS A 90 -0.89 11.33 -17.86
CA LYS A 90 -1.42 10.67 -19.05
C LYS A 90 -1.51 9.17 -18.81
N ILE A 91 -2.70 8.60 -18.93
CA ILE A 91 -2.92 7.15 -18.83
C ILE A 91 -3.03 6.59 -20.24
N VAL A 92 -2.30 5.52 -20.53
CA VAL A 92 -2.26 4.85 -21.83
C VAL A 92 -2.57 3.38 -21.62
N VAL A 93 -3.63 2.89 -22.26
CA VAL A 93 -3.98 1.48 -22.30
C VAL A 93 -3.79 0.97 -23.72
N ARG A 94 -2.91 -0.02 -23.86
CA ARG A 94 -2.61 -0.69 -25.13
C ARG A 94 -3.13 -2.11 -25.12
N GLY A 95 -3.72 -2.55 -26.22
CA GLY A 95 -4.29 -3.88 -26.33
C GLY A 95 -4.44 -4.40 -27.75
N ASP A 96 -4.91 -5.64 -27.88
CA ASP A 96 -5.21 -6.30 -29.16
C ASP A 96 -6.71 -6.48 -29.42
N SER A 97 -7.57 -6.22 -28.43
CA SER A 97 -9.04 -6.20 -28.56
C SER A 97 -9.60 -4.81 -28.29
N ARG A 98 -10.43 -4.30 -29.20
CA ARG A 98 -11.10 -3.01 -29.07
C ARG A 98 -12.09 -3.02 -27.92
N GLU A 99 -12.82 -4.11 -27.76
CA GLU A 99 -13.79 -4.31 -26.69
C GLU A 99 -13.09 -4.31 -25.32
N LEU A 100 -11.95 -4.98 -25.21
CA LEU A 100 -11.14 -4.99 -23.98
C LEU A 100 -10.60 -3.59 -23.66
N VAL A 101 -10.00 -2.88 -24.62
CA VAL A 101 -9.45 -1.54 -24.37
C VAL A 101 -10.57 -0.53 -24.04
N ASP A 102 -11.76 -0.68 -24.62
CA ASP A 102 -12.85 0.25 -24.37
C ASP A 102 -13.53 0.07 -23.01
N VAL A 103 -13.46 -1.10 -22.37
CA VAL A 103 -14.06 -1.29 -21.03
C VAL A 103 -13.31 -0.57 -19.92
N PHE A 104 -12.08 -0.09 -20.14
CA PHE A 104 -11.38 0.73 -19.16
C PHE A 104 -11.96 2.16 -19.11
N GLU A 105 -12.01 2.71 -17.91
CA GLU A 105 -12.52 4.04 -17.63
C GLU A 105 -11.67 4.73 -16.54
N VAL A 106 -11.57 6.06 -16.65
CA VAL A 106 -10.82 6.90 -15.74
C VAL A 106 -11.73 8.04 -15.30
N VAL A 107 -11.92 8.18 -13.99
CA VAL A 107 -12.81 9.20 -13.39
C VAL A 107 -12.09 10.03 -12.32
N PRO A 108 -12.41 11.32 -12.19
CA PRO A 108 -11.91 12.12 -11.09
C PRO A 108 -12.52 11.65 -9.77
N ARG A 109 -11.74 11.69 -8.69
CA ARG A 109 -12.23 11.44 -7.33
C ARG A 109 -11.94 12.66 -6.48
N ASN A 110 -12.99 13.33 -6.02
CA ASN A 110 -12.84 14.42 -5.07
C ASN A 110 -12.71 13.85 -3.66
N THR A 111 -11.50 13.76 -3.14
CA THR A 111 -11.26 13.52 -1.71
C THR A 111 -11.04 14.85 -1.01
N ALA A 112 -12.07 15.34 -0.31
CA ALA A 112 -11.90 16.45 0.60
C ALA A 112 -11.24 15.93 1.89
N THR A 113 -9.93 16.13 2.06
CA THR A 113 -9.27 15.84 3.34
C THR A 113 -9.47 17.04 4.27
N THR A 114 -10.17 16.81 5.39
CA THR A 114 -10.37 17.84 6.43
C THR A 114 -9.27 17.74 7.48
N ARG A 115 -8.18 18.49 7.33
CA ARG A 115 -7.18 18.66 8.41
C ARG A 115 -7.76 19.57 9.49
N ARG A 116 -8.06 19.03 10.69
CA ARG A 116 -8.46 19.83 11.86
C ARG A 116 -7.21 20.28 12.63
N GLY A 117 -6.74 21.50 12.35
CA GLY A 117 -5.76 22.18 13.20
C GLY A 117 -6.35 22.53 14.57
N HIS A 118 -5.60 22.27 15.64
CA HIS A 118 -5.97 22.66 16.99
C HIS A 118 -5.58 24.14 17.22
N GLY A 119 -6.55 25.03 17.14
CA GLY A 119 -6.35 26.47 17.30
C GLY A 119 -7.09 27.24 16.21
N ARG A 120 -7.68 28.38 16.55
CA ARG A 120 -8.44 29.23 15.62
C ARG A 120 -7.55 29.69 14.45
N GLN A 121 -7.56 28.94 13.35
CA GLN A 121 -7.10 29.36 12.03
C GLN A 121 -7.67 28.42 10.96
N GLU A 122 -7.72 28.93 9.74
CA GLU A 122 -8.60 28.56 8.63
C GLU A 122 -8.80 27.07 8.34
N GLN A 123 -10.06 26.79 8.01
CA GLN A 123 -10.57 25.53 7.50
C GLN A 123 -10.10 25.35 6.05
N GLN A 124 -8.84 24.98 5.84
CA GLN A 124 -8.30 24.68 4.51
C GLN A 124 -8.55 23.20 4.18
N SER A 125 -9.61 22.93 3.42
CA SER A 125 -9.75 21.66 2.72
C SER A 125 -8.70 21.64 1.61
N THR A 126 -7.59 20.92 1.80
CA THR A 126 -6.69 20.62 0.67
C THR A 126 -7.45 19.69 -0.25
N ARG A 127 -7.82 20.21 -1.43
CA ARG A 127 -8.42 19.40 -2.47
C ARG A 127 -7.29 18.52 -3.01
N GLU A 128 -7.28 17.25 -2.64
CA GLU A 128 -6.32 16.32 -3.21
C GLU A 128 -6.87 15.88 -4.56
N ASP A 129 -6.14 16.22 -5.60
CA ASP A 129 -6.43 15.73 -6.94
C ASP A 129 -6.18 14.23 -6.98
N SER A 130 -7.28 13.48 -7.09
CA SER A 130 -7.26 12.04 -7.15
C SER A 130 -7.94 11.54 -8.40
N VAL A 131 -7.36 10.50 -8.99
CA VAL A 131 -7.91 9.81 -10.16
C VAL A 131 -8.14 8.35 -9.83
N ARG A 132 -9.24 7.81 -10.33
CA ARG A 132 -9.58 6.38 -10.25
C ARG A 132 -9.65 5.79 -11.64
N MET A 133 -8.89 4.74 -11.87
CA MET A 133 -8.99 3.89 -13.04
C MET A 133 -9.77 2.62 -12.66
N HIS A 134 -10.80 2.29 -13.43
CA HIS A 134 -11.68 1.15 -13.18
C HIS A 134 -12.28 0.60 -14.49
N LEU A 135 -13.15 -0.40 -14.38
CA LEU A 135 -13.91 -0.93 -15.49
C LEU A 135 -15.28 -0.25 -15.59
N LYS A 136 -15.72 0.06 -16.80
CA LYS A 136 -17.08 0.54 -17.10
C LYS A 136 -18.10 -0.44 -16.53
N ASN A 137 -19.12 0.09 -15.88
CA ASN A 137 -20.22 -0.71 -15.35
C ASN A 137 -21.21 -1.14 -16.45
N THR A 138 -20.83 -2.14 -17.23
CA THR A 138 -21.60 -2.68 -18.35
C THR A 138 -21.58 -4.21 -18.34
N ASP A 139 -22.58 -4.82 -18.98
CA ASP A 139 -22.51 -6.22 -19.36
C ASP A 139 -21.55 -6.34 -20.55
N ALA A 140 -20.51 -7.17 -20.40
CA ALA A 140 -19.54 -7.41 -21.45
C ALA A 140 -18.77 -8.71 -21.22
N THR A 141 -18.42 -9.40 -22.30
CA THR A 141 -17.44 -10.49 -22.28
C THR A 141 -16.27 -10.03 -23.12
N VAL A 142 -15.13 -9.77 -22.49
CA VAL A 142 -13.93 -9.25 -23.15
C VAL A 142 -12.76 -10.19 -22.96
N HIS A 143 -11.91 -10.25 -23.98
CA HIS A 143 -10.73 -11.10 -24.01
C HIS A 143 -9.66 -10.45 -24.88
N GLY A 144 -8.42 -10.52 -24.42
CA GLY A 144 -7.28 -9.98 -25.15
C GLY A 144 -6.08 -9.76 -24.24
N HIS A 145 -5.01 -9.23 -24.81
CA HIS A 145 -3.83 -8.80 -24.08
C HIS A 145 -3.90 -7.31 -23.83
N VAL A 146 -3.46 -6.87 -22.64
CA VAL A 146 -3.40 -5.45 -22.30
C VAL A 146 -2.14 -5.10 -21.53
N LEU A 147 -1.64 -3.90 -21.79
CA LEU A 147 -0.59 -3.22 -21.03
C LEU A 147 -1.11 -1.84 -20.64
N THR A 148 -0.99 -1.48 -19.37
CA THR A 148 -1.38 -0.16 -18.88
C THR A 148 -0.17 0.60 -18.38
N GLN A 149 0.00 1.82 -18.87
CA GLN A 149 1.01 2.76 -18.40
C GLN A 149 0.36 4.06 -17.93
N ILE A 150 0.85 4.58 -16.81
CA ILE A 150 0.39 5.82 -16.19
C ILE A 150 1.60 6.72 -16.06
N PHE A 151 1.65 7.76 -16.89
CA PHE A 151 2.72 8.74 -16.87
C PHE A 151 2.33 9.92 -16.00
N VAL A 152 3.10 10.22 -14.96
CA VAL A 152 2.96 11.42 -14.13
C VAL A 152 3.89 12.51 -14.63
N ALA A 153 3.41 13.75 -14.67
CA ALA A 153 4.12 14.87 -15.27
C ALA A 153 5.12 15.54 -14.32
N ASP A 154 4.87 15.48 -13.02
CA ASP A 154 5.69 16.08 -11.97
C ASP A 154 6.48 15.01 -11.20
N LYS A 155 7.71 15.33 -10.80
CA LYS A 155 8.57 14.39 -10.06
C LYS A 155 8.17 14.32 -8.60
N SER A 156 8.16 13.12 -8.06
CA SER A 156 8.04 12.87 -6.62
C SER A 156 6.82 13.55 -6.01
N VAL A 157 5.67 13.37 -6.64
CA VAL A 157 4.40 13.99 -6.22
C VAL A 157 3.38 12.99 -5.72
N LEU A 158 3.52 11.70 -6.07
CA LEU A 158 2.51 10.71 -5.73
C LEU A 158 2.64 10.32 -4.25
N CYS A 159 1.62 10.67 -3.48
CA CYS A 159 1.53 10.36 -2.06
C CYS A 159 0.68 9.10 -1.82
N ASN A 160 -0.42 8.97 -2.55
CA ASN A 160 -1.39 7.89 -2.33
C ASN A 160 -1.47 7.00 -3.58
N LEU A 161 -1.24 5.70 -3.41
CA LEU A 161 -1.59 4.71 -4.43
C LEU A 161 -2.33 3.56 -3.77
N SER A 162 -3.52 3.26 -4.30
CA SER A 162 -4.27 2.09 -3.88
C SER A 162 -4.57 1.21 -5.09
N ALA A 163 -4.12 -0.03 -5.04
CA ALA A 163 -4.37 -1.05 -6.05
C ALA A 163 -5.43 -2.03 -5.54
N ALA A 164 -6.46 -2.28 -6.34
CA ALA A 164 -7.48 -3.29 -6.11
C ALA A 164 -7.50 -4.23 -7.32
N SER A 165 -6.55 -5.17 -7.35
CA SER A 165 -6.29 -6.00 -8.52
C SER A 165 -5.71 -7.37 -8.12
N THR A 166 -5.67 -8.27 -9.09
CA THR A 166 -4.99 -9.57 -8.98
C THR A 166 -3.60 -9.56 -9.62
N HIS A 167 -3.15 -8.42 -10.14
CA HIS A 167 -1.96 -8.25 -10.96
C HIS A 167 -1.05 -7.17 -10.39
N ASP A 168 0.10 -7.01 -11.03
CA ASP A 168 1.15 -6.18 -10.48
C ASP A 168 0.98 -4.70 -10.82
N VAL A 169 1.24 -3.85 -9.84
CA VAL A 169 1.38 -2.41 -10.03
C VAL A 169 2.83 -2.05 -9.74
N VAL A 170 3.52 -1.50 -10.72
CA VAL A 170 4.92 -1.11 -10.62
C VAL A 170 5.00 0.41 -10.55
N ILE A 171 5.52 0.93 -9.46
CA ILE A 171 5.84 2.34 -9.30
C ILE A 171 7.33 2.52 -9.63
N GLY A 172 7.59 3.25 -10.71
CA GLY A 172 8.93 3.52 -11.21
C GLY A 172 9.63 4.68 -10.52
N GLU A 173 10.83 4.97 -11.03
CA GLU A 173 11.71 6.01 -10.53
C GLU A 173 11.06 7.40 -10.52
N SER A 174 11.39 8.21 -9.51
CA SER A 174 10.94 9.61 -9.39
C SER A 174 9.41 9.82 -9.38
N VAL A 175 8.61 8.80 -9.07
CA VAL A 175 7.15 8.91 -8.97
C VAL A 175 6.69 9.21 -7.54
N LEU A 176 7.13 8.40 -6.57
CA LEU A 176 6.73 8.56 -5.16
C LEU A 176 7.27 9.86 -4.56
N ALA A 177 6.43 10.48 -3.74
CA ALA A 177 6.84 11.65 -2.97
C ALA A 177 8.03 11.34 -2.07
N SER A 178 9.09 12.14 -2.23
CA SER A 178 10.34 12.06 -1.47
C SER A 178 10.86 13.46 -1.07
N ASN A 179 9.97 14.46 -1.09
CA ASN A 179 10.32 15.88 -0.97
C ASN A 179 10.49 16.37 0.49
N GLY A 180 10.76 15.48 1.44
CA GLY A 180 11.02 15.84 2.84
C GLY A 180 9.77 16.13 3.69
N VAL A 181 9.99 16.81 4.83
CA VAL A 181 9.02 17.00 5.93
C VAL A 181 7.73 17.65 5.43
N GLY A 182 6.65 16.87 5.33
CA GLY A 182 5.32 17.28 4.87
C GLY A 182 4.60 16.24 3.98
N ALA A 183 5.35 15.30 3.38
CA ALA A 183 4.79 14.27 2.51
C ALA A 183 4.44 13.00 3.30
N ALA A 184 3.15 12.66 3.39
CA ALA A 184 2.70 11.38 3.92
C ALA A 184 2.37 10.43 2.75
N VAL A 185 3.15 9.36 2.60
CA VAL A 185 2.97 8.37 1.53
C VAL A 185 2.16 7.19 2.05
N SER A 186 1.07 6.83 1.37
CA SER A 186 0.25 5.66 1.66
C SER A 186 0.09 4.77 0.43
N LEU A 187 0.60 3.55 0.53
CA LEU A 187 0.50 2.52 -0.50
C LEU A 187 -0.36 1.37 0.01
N SER A 188 -1.40 1.01 -0.74
CA SER A 188 -2.32 -0.05 -0.34
C SER A 188 -2.63 -1.02 -1.45
N VAL A 189 -2.69 -2.31 -1.11
CA VAL A 189 -3.12 -3.38 -2.00
C VAL A 189 -4.33 -4.08 -1.39
N ALA A 190 -5.39 -4.23 -2.19
CA ALA A 190 -6.54 -5.06 -1.88
C ALA A 190 -6.66 -6.16 -2.94
N GLY A 191 -6.74 -7.43 -2.51
CA GLY A 191 -6.79 -8.58 -3.41
C GLY A 191 -5.52 -9.41 -3.35
N SER A 192 -5.01 -9.82 -4.52
CA SER A 192 -3.90 -10.78 -4.65
C SER A 192 -2.73 -10.28 -5.50
N GLY A 193 -2.80 -9.05 -6.04
CA GLY A 193 -1.72 -8.45 -6.82
C GLY A 193 -0.52 -8.02 -5.97
N THR A 194 0.57 -7.65 -6.65
CA THR A 194 1.78 -7.12 -6.00
C THR A 194 1.99 -5.66 -6.36
N LEU A 195 2.28 -4.81 -5.38
CA LEU A 195 2.74 -3.44 -5.60
C LEU A 195 4.26 -3.40 -5.44
N PHE A 196 4.95 -3.12 -6.53
CA PHE A 196 6.40 -2.92 -6.54
C PHE A 196 6.72 -1.43 -6.49
N VAL A 197 7.66 -1.08 -5.62
CA VAL A 197 8.31 0.23 -5.60
C VAL A 197 9.80 0.02 -5.78
N SER A 198 10.33 0.53 -6.88
CA SER A 198 11.77 0.54 -7.12
C SER A 198 12.23 1.99 -7.22
N SER A 199 13.13 2.38 -6.32
CA SER A 199 13.73 3.71 -6.31
C SER A 199 15.25 3.59 -6.23
N SER A 200 15.95 4.30 -7.10
CA SER A 200 17.41 4.49 -7.07
C SER A 200 17.84 5.61 -6.11
N GLN A 201 16.87 6.34 -5.56
CA GLN A 201 17.06 7.47 -4.65
C GLN A 201 16.50 7.16 -3.26
N ASP A 202 16.97 7.90 -2.27
CA ASP A 202 16.44 7.87 -0.91
C ASP A 202 14.96 8.23 -0.90
N VAL A 203 14.16 7.50 -0.10
CA VAL A 203 12.76 7.81 0.16
C VAL A 203 12.68 8.59 1.47
N VAL A 204 12.49 9.91 1.39
CA VAL A 204 12.46 10.81 2.54
C VAL A 204 11.07 11.44 2.67
N VAL A 205 10.34 11.05 3.70
CA VAL A 205 8.92 11.38 3.90
C VAL A 205 8.65 11.82 5.34
N GLU A 206 7.49 12.41 5.59
CA GLU A 206 6.99 12.62 6.95
C GLU A 206 6.51 11.29 7.54
N ALA A 207 5.68 10.58 6.78
CA ALA A 207 5.07 9.31 7.17
C ALA A 207 5.05 8.33 5.99
N LEU A 208 5.24 7.04 6.26
CA LEU A 208 5.09 5.97 5.27
C LEU A 208 4.12 4.91 5.77
N THR A 209 3.01 4.72 5.07
CA THR A 209 2.03 3.67 5.36
C THR A 209 1.98 2.66 4.22
N LEU A 210 2.26 1.39 4.53
CA LEU A 210 2.07 0.26 3.63
C LEU A 210 0.96 -0.63 4.18
N SER A 211 -0.02 -0.97 3.35
CA SER A 211 -1.15 -1.80 3.76
C SER A 211 -1.53 -2.86 2.73
N VAL A 212 -1.82 -4.05 3.23
CA VAL A 212 -2.29 -5.18 2.41
C VAL A 212 -3.55 -5.77 3.01
N ALA A 213 -4.61 -5.84 2.21
CA ALA A 213 -5.86 -6.52 2.53
C ALA A 213 -6.09 -7.67 1.54
N GLY A 214 -6.04 -8.91 2.03
CA GLY A 214 -6.13 -10.11 1.18
C GLY A 214 -4.84 -10.93 1.20
N SER A 215 -4.39 -11.34 0.01
CA SER A 215 -3.22 -12.22 -0.17
C SER A 215 -2.14 -11.63 -1.08
N GLY A 216 -2.23 -10.34 -1.42
CA GLY A 216 -1.26 -9.63 -2.25
C GLY A 216 0.04 -9.29 -1.53
N GLU A 217 0.91 -8.54 -2.19
CA GLU A 217 2.19 -8.11 -1.64
C GLU A 217 2.46 -6.62 -1.89
N VAL A 218 3.16 -5.97 -0.97
CA VAL A 218 3.82 -4.67 -1.20
C VAL A 218 5.32 -4.87 -1.01
N GLN A 219 6.11 -4.58 -2.04
CA GLN A 219 7.56 -4.67 -2.01
C GLN A 219 8.18 -3.30 -2.31
N ILE A 220 9.01 -2.79 -1.39
CA ILE A 220 9.82 -1.59 -1.59
C ILE A 220 11.30 -1.95 -1.63
N VAL A 221 11.98 -1.51 -2.68
CA VAL A 221 13.44 -1.58 -2.82
C VAL A 221 13.97 -0.18 -3.04
N ALA A 222 14.78 0.31 -2.08
CA ALA A 222 15.37 1.65 -2.15
C ALA A 222 16.72 1.71 -1.41
N PRO A 223 17.64 2.62 -1.74
CA PRO A 223 18.86 2.83 -0.97
C PRO A 223 18.60 3.11 0.51
N SER A 224 17.65 3.99 0.83
CA SER A 224 17.21 4.26 2.19
C SER A 224 15.74 4.66 2.28
N VAL A 225 15.13 4.41 3.43
CA VAL A 225 13.77 4.84 3.77
C VAL A 225 13.82 5.62 5.08
N ARG A 226 13.53 6.92 5.02
CA ARG A 226 13.57 7.83 6.16
C ARG A 226 12.22 8.52 6.33
N ALA A 227 11.51 8.17 7.40
CA ALA A 227 10.32 8.89 7.82
C ALA A 227 10.69 9.84 8.98
N ALA A 228 10.13 11.04 8.99
CA ALA A 228 10.32 11.97 10.11
C ALA A 228 9.52 11.54 11.35
N ASP A 229 8.32 11.00 11.15
CA ASP A 229 7.39 10.55 12.20
C ASP A 229 7.26 9.01 12.16
N ASP A 230 6.35 8.48 11.36
CA ASP A 230 5.97 7.08 11.43
C ASP A 230 6.19 6.28 10.13
N VAL A 231 6.62 5.03 10.31
CA VAL A 231 6.51 3.97 9.30
C VAL A 231 5.50 2.95 9.83
N THR A 232 4.38 2.80 9.13
CA THR A 232 3.29 1.89 9.49
C THR A 232 3.14 0.80 8.44
N LEU A 233 3.35 -0.46 8.83
CA LEU A 233 3.23 -1.64 7.96
C LEU A 233 2.06 -2.49 8.46
N SER A 234 1.04 -2.70 7.62
CA SER A 234 -0.20 -3.37 8.05
C SER A 234 -0.68 -4.46 7.09
N ILE A 235 -1.00 -5.63 7.63
CA ILE A 235 -1.57 -6.74 6.85
C ILE A 235 -2.86 -7.21 7.52
N ALA A 236 -3.92 -7.34 6.72
CA ALA A 236 -5.16 -8.02 7.07
C ALA A 236 -5.40 -9.15 6.05
N GLY A 237 -5.10 -10.39 6.45
CA GLY A 237 -5.20 -11.58 5.61
C GLY A 237 -3.93 -12.42 5.61
N SER A 238 -3.52 -12.88 4.43
CA SER A 238 -2.37 -13.77 4.21
C SER A 238 -1.33 -13.17 3.27
N GLY A 239 -1.40 -11.86 3.03
CA GLY A 239 -0.48 -11.14 2.16
C GLY A 239 0.90 -10.91 2.78
N ARG A 240 1.73 -10.14 2.06
CA ARG A 240 3.12 -9.85 2.45
C ARG A 240 3.47 -8.38 2.33
N ILE A 241 4.33 -7.90 3.22
CA ILE A 241 5.01 -6.61 3.06
C ILE A 241 6.52 -6.84 3.19
N THR A 242 7.27 -6.38 2.19
CA THR A 242 8.72 -6.47 2.12
C THR A 242 9.30 -5.07 1.95
N VAL A 243 10.15 -4.64 2.88
CA VAL A 243 10.95 -3.42 2.76
C VAL A 243 12.41 -3.82 2.75
N ASP A 244 13.08 -3.61 1.61
CA ASP A 244 14.51 -3.86 1.44
C ASP A 244 15.22 -2.52 1.17
N ALA A 245 15.95 -2.04 2.18
CA ALA A 245 16.69 -0.79 2.10
C ALA A 245 17.91 -0.79 3.00
N ARG A 246 19.05 -0.26 2.54
CA ARG A 246 20.30 -0.28 3.33
C ARG A 246 20.12 0.40 4.67
N ASP A 247 19.47 1.57 4.69
CA ASP A 247 19.18 2.33 5.90
C ASP A 247 17.67 2.57 6.06
N VAL A 248 17.13 2.29 7.24
CA VAL A 248 15.74 2.60 7.59
C VAL A 248 15.72 3.43 8.86
N ALA A 249 15.09 4.62 8.83
CA ALA A 249 15.00 5.50 10.00
C ALA A 249 13.60 6.08 10.18
N ALA A 250 13.10 6.11 11.42
CA ALA A 250 11.83 6.73 11.78
C ALA A 250 11.80 7.12 13.27
N GLU A 251 10.91 8.03 13.68
CA GLU A 251 10.61 8.18 15.11
C GLU A 251 9.90 6.91 15.61
N LYS A 252 8.96 6.39 14.82
CA LYS A 252 8.20 5.18 15.15
C LYS A 252 8.11 4.23 13.96
N LEU A 253 8.35 2.94 14.21
CA LEU A 253 8.04 1.85 13.28
C LEU A 253 6.96 0.95 13.91
N GLU A 254 5.79 0.89 13.28
CA GLU A 254 4.68 0.04 13.70
C GLU A 254 4.40 -1.04 12.65
N THR A 255 4.46 -2.30 13.06
CA THR A 255 4.02 -3.45 12.26
C THR A 255 2.75 -4.04 12.87
N SER A 256 1.69 -4.19 12.10
CA SER A 256 0.41 -4.76 12.54
C SER A 256 -0.07 -5.84 11.58
N LEU A 257 -0.09 -7.08 12.04
CA LEU A 257 -0.46 -8.24 11.25
C LEU A 257 -1.68 -8.92 11.85
N THR A 258 -2.77 -9.02 11.08
CA THR A 258 -3.95 -9.83 11.41
C THR A 258 -4.12 -10.92 10.36
N GLY A 259 -4.05 -12.19 10.78
CA GLY A 259 -4.14 -13.36 9.90
C GLY A 259 -2.85 -14.19 9.86
N SER A 260 -2.43 -14.58 8.67
CA SER A 260 -1.34 -15.54 8.44
C SER A 260 -0.28 -15.01 7.45
N GLY A 261 -0.22 -13.69 7.24
CA GLY A 261 0.74 -13.05 6.35
C GLY A 261 2.16 -12.97 6.92
N ASP A 262 3.02 -12.23 6.22
CA ASP A 262 4.42 -11.97 6.61
C ASP A 262 4.79 -10.49 6.44
N ILE A 263 5.43 -9.87 7.44
CA ILE A 263 6.09 -8.56 7.31
C ILE A 263 7.60 -8.75 7.45
N SER A 264 8.37 -8.32 6.45
CA SER A 264 9.83 -8.36 6.48
C SER A 264 10.41 -6.97 6.23
N VAL A 265 11.25 -6.50 7.17
CA VAL A 265 12.10 -5.32 6.99
C VAL A 265 13.55 -5.79 6.98
N GLN A 266 14.25 -5.50 5.89
CA GLN A 266 15.64 -5.82 5.67
C GLN A 266 16.43 -4.52 5.52
N SER A 267 17.29 -4.27 6.50
CA SER A 267 18.14 -3.10 6.58
C SER A 267 19.46 -3.42 7.24
N ASP A 268 20.54 -2.91 6.66
CA ASP A 268 21.86 -3.00 7.28
C ASP A 268 21.93 -2.08 8.52
N GLU A 269 21.08 -1.04 8.56
CA GLU A 269 21.01 -0.09 9.66
C GLU A 269 19.58 0.45 9.89
N LEU A 270 18.82 -0.22 10.77
CA LEU A 270 17.52 0.26 11.24
C LEU A 270 17.69 1.16 12.49
N ARG A 271 17.19 2.41 12.46
CA ARG A 271 17.16 3.31 13.62
C ARG A 271 15.76 3.82 13.92
N VAL A 272 15.19 3.43 15.05
CA VAL A 272 13.85 3.86 15.45
C VAL A 272 13.80 4.22 16.92
N TYR A 273 13.04 5.25 17.31
CA TYR A 273 12.87 5.54 18.75
C TYR A 273 11.88 4.54 19.38
N ASN A 274 10.72 4.37 18.76
CA ASN A 274 9.68 3.41 19.16
C ASN A 274 9.49 2.30 18.11
N LEU A 275 9.71 1.05 18.50
CA LEU A 275 9.41 -0.13 17.69
C LEU A 275 8.18 -0.86 18.25
N MET A 276 7.10 -0.95 17.46
CA MET A 276 5.87 -1.62 17.87
C MET A 276 5.52 -2.76 16.91
N SER A 277 5.40 -3.98 17.43
CA SER A 277 4.99 -5.15 16.65
C SER A 277 3.76 -5.81 17.23
N LYS A 278 2.69 -5.89 16.44
CA LYS A 278 1.41 -6.51 16.78
C LYS A 278 1.12 -7.65 15.80
N VAL A 279 0.89 -8.84 16.33
CA VAL A 279 0.53 -10.04 15.55
C VAL A 279 -0.71 -10.66 16.16
N ALA A 280 -1.79 -10.75 15.39
CA ALA A 280 -3.02 -11.45 15.74
C ALA A 280 -3.26 -12.57 14.73
N GLY A 281 -3.10 -13.83 15.14
CA GLY A 281 -3.18 -15.00 14.27
C GLY A 281 -1.90 -15.83 14.27
N SER A 282 -1.45 -16.24 13.08
CA SER A 282 -0.34 -17.18 12.87
C SER A 282 0.77 -16.62 11.96
N GLY A 283 0.68 -15.36 11.55
CA GLY A 283 1.70 -14.73 10.70
C GLY A 283 2.99 -14.39 11.43
N ALA A 284 3.96 -13.87 10.67
CA ALA A 284 5.28 -13.54 11.17
C ALA A 284 5.68 -12.08 10.88
N VAL A 285 6.40 -11.47 11.82
CA VAL A 285 7.09 -10.19 11.63
C VAL A 285 8.58 -10.43 11.81
N ASN A 286 9.40 -10.01 10.85
CA ASN A 286 10.84 -10.14 10.92
C ASN A 286 11.57 -8.84 10.55
N LEU A 287 12.38 -8.32 11.48
CA LEU A 287 13.25 -7.16 11.28
C LEU A 287 14.70 -7.62 11.32
N SER A 288 15.41 -7.39 10.23
CA SER A 288 16.80 -7.78 9.99
C SER A 288 17.50 -6.67 9.22
N LYS A 289 18.83 -6.65 9.04
CA LYS A 289 19.87 -7.50 9.63
C LYS A 289 20.47 -6.88 10.88
N SER A 290 20.46 -5.55 11.02
CA SER A 290 20.94 -4.85 12.20
C SER A 290 20.13 -3.58 12.47
N GLY A 291 20.03 -3.20 13.73
CA GLY A 291 19.40 -1.94 14.11
C GLY A 291 19.51 -1.61 15.58
N ALA A 292 18.98 -0.44 15.94
CA ALA A 292 18.87 0.04 17.30
C ALA A 292 17.50 0.68 17.55
N CYS A 293 16.98 0.49 18.76
CA CYS A 293 15.81 1.21 19.23
C CYS A 293 15.88 1.66 20.69
N THR A 294 15.05 2.62 21.09
CA THR A 294 14.94 3.01 22.50
C THR A 294 13.91 2.12 23.20
N HIS A 295 12.69 2.11 22.68
CA HIS A 295 11.58 1.36 23.26
C HIS A 295 11.01 0.36 22.25
N GLN A 296 10.86 -0.88 22.68
CA GLN A 296 10.20 -1.93 21.91
C GLN A 296 8.94 -2.42 22.61
N LYS A 297 7.86 -2.58 21.85
CA LYS A 297 6.64 -3.24 22.31
C LYS A 297 6.24 -4.35 21.35
N VAL A 298 6.12 -5.56 21.87
CA VAL A 298 5.67 -6.74 21.12
C VAL A 298 4.36 -7.25 21.72
N SER A 299 3.35 -7.43 20.88
CA SER A 299 2.04 -7.96 21.27
C SER A 299 1.64 -9.08 20.32
N ILE A 300 1.56 -10.32 20.82
CA ILE A 300 1.16 -11.49 20.04
C ILE A 300 -0.12 -12.07 20.62
N ALA A 301 -1.15 -12.21 19.80
CA ALA A 301 -2.39 -12.91 20.11
C ALA A 301 -2.55 -14.08 19.13
N GLY A 302 -2.35 -15.31 19.60
CA GLY A 302 -2.41 -16.51 18.75
C GLY A 302 -1.11 -17.32 18.77
N SER A 303 -0.68 -17.79 17.60
CA SER A 303 0.50 -18.66 17.41
C SER A 303 1.54 -18.06 16.47
N GLY A 304 1.43 -16.77 16.13
CA GLY A 304 2.38 -16.06 15.29
C GLY A 304 3.72 -15.80 15.97
N SER A 305 4.66 -15.23 15.20
CA SER A 305 6.02 -14.97 15.66
C SER A 305 6.50 -13.55 15.37
N VAL A 306 7.35 -13.03 16.24
CA VAL A 306 8.03 -11.74 16.07
C VAL A 306 9.52 -11.93 16.26
N ALA A 307 10.28 -11.79 15.19
CA ALA A 307 11.73 -11.89 15.16
C ALA A 307 12.36 -10.49 15.01
N THR A 308 12.91 -9.99 16.10
CA THR A 308 13.53 -8.66 16.21
C THR A 308 14.87 -8.71 16.94
N GLY A 309 15.44 -9.91 17.10
CA GLY A 309 16.73 -10.12 17.77
C GLY A 309 17.89 -9.39 17.10
N SER A 310 17.73 -8.94 15.87
CA SER A 310 18.70 -8.13 15.15
C SER A 310 18.68 -6.64 15.53
N VAL A 311 17.67 -6.18 16.28
CA VAL A 311 17.49 -4.78 16.68
C VAL A 311 17.77 -4.64 18.17
N VAL A 312 18.79 -3.87 18.51
CA VAL A 312 19.21 -3.67 19.91
C VAL A 312 18.37 -2.58 20.57
N CYS A 313 17.51 -2.96 21.52
CA CYS A 313 16.64 -2.02 22.22
C CYS A 313 17.07 -1.79 23.67
N GLU A 314 16.79 -0.60 24.23
CA GLU A 314 17.07 -0.32 25.64
C GLU A 314 16.05 -1.00 26.56
N SER A 315 14.76 -0.78 26.28
CA SER A 315 13.65 -1.39 27.00
C SER A 315 12.70 -2.13 26.07
N THR A 316 12.23 -3.31 26.48
CA THR A 316 11.31 -4.12 25.69
C THR A 316 10.16 -4.65 26.54
N ASP A 317 8.93 -4.39 26.11
CA ASP A 317 7.70 -4.90 26.67
C ASP A 317 7.09 -5.95 25.74
N VAL A 318 7.01 -7.20 26.18
CA VAL A 318 6.42 -8.31 25.42
C VAL A 318 5.16 -8.81 26.09
N SER A 319 4.05 -8.85 25.36
CA SER A 319 2.78 -9.44 25.78
C SER A 319 2.38 -10.54 24.82
N ILE A 320 2.20 -11.78 25.30
CA ILE A 320 1.79 -12.93 24.47
C ILE A 320 0.53 -13.57 25.04
N SER A 321 -0.54 -13.59 24.26
CA SER A 321 -1.76 -14.35 24.54
C SER A 321 -1.85 -15.53 23.58
N GLY A 322 -1.45 -16.73 24.01
CA GLY A 322 -1.46 -17.95 23.18
C GLY A 322 -0.15 -18.73 23.24
N ARG A 323 0.31 -19.20 22.07
CA ARG A 323 1.52 -20.03 21.88
C ARG A 323 2.55 -19.36 20.97
N GLY A 324 2.44 -18.03 20.81
CA GLY A 324 3.36 -17.28 19.97
C GLY A 324 4.78 -17.22 20.54
N GLU A 325 5.72 -16.87 19.67
CA GLU A 325 7.14 -16.72 20.01
C GLU A 325 7.64 -15.31 19.69
N ALA A 326 8.43 -14.73 20.59
CA ALA A 326 9.13 -13.48 20.35
C ALA A 326 10.64 -13.66 20.57
N THR A 327 11.44 -13.21 19.60
CA THR A 327 12.90 -13.11 19.73
C THR A 327 13.29 -11.64 19.73
N VAL A 328 13.95 -11.18 20.80
CA VAL A 328 14.29 -9.77 21.04
C VAL A 328 15.75 -9.60 21.46
N GLN A 329 16.30 -8.41 21.31
CA GLN A 329 17.58 -8.04 21.93
C GLN A 329 17.39 -6.80 22.80
N THR A 330 17.72 -6.90 24.08
CA THR A 330 17.42 -5.83 25.05
C THR A 330 18.57 -5.66 26.03
N THR A 331 18.96 -4.41 26.28
CA THR A 331 20.15 -4.11 27.10
C THR A 331 19.82 -3.80 28.55
N ASP A 332 18.77 -3.03 28.84
CA ASP A 332 18.42 -2.64 30.21
C ASP A 332 17.26 -3.48 30.76
N THR A 333 16.03 -3.24 30.29
CA THR A 333 14.82 -3.78 30.93
C THR A 333 13.98 -4.60 29.94
N LEU A 334 13.76 -5.88 30.26
CA LEU A 334 12.85 -6.76 29.53
C LEU A 334 11.67 -7.14 30.45
N ILE A 335 10.46 -6.71 30.06
CA ILE A 335 9.21 -7.04 30.75
C ILE A 335 8.43 -8.00 29.86
N VAL A 336 8.03 -9.15 30.41
CA VAL A 336 7.29 -10.19 29.70
C VAL A 336 6.02 -10.56 30.45
N SER A 337 4.88 -10.45 29.78
CA SER A 337 3.60 -10.94 30.27
C SER A 337 3.05 -11.99 29.30
N THR A 338 2.64 -13.15 29.81
CA THR A 338 2.01 -14.17 28.99
C THR A 338 0.68 -14.68 29.55
N ILE A 339 -0.23 -15.00 28.65
CA ILE A 339 -1.45 -15.75 28.91
C ILE A 339 -1.32 -17.06 28.12
N ALA A 340 -1.22 -18.18 28.84
CA ALA A 340 -0.85 -19.51 28.33
C ALA A 340 0.63 -19.67 27.95
N SER A 341 0.95 -20.55 26.99
CA SER A 341 2.28 -21.11 26.75
C SER A 341 3.13 -20.35 25.73
N GLY A 342 3.09 -19.02 25.74
CA GLY A 342 3.96 -18.18 24.92
C GLY A 342 5.43 -18.25 25.37
N SER A 343 6.37 -18.07 24.44
CA SER A 343 7.81 -18.12 24.71
C SER A 343 8.51 -16.86 24.24
N VAL A 344 9.44 -16.35 25.06
CA VAL A 344 10.28 -15.20 24.74
C VAL A 344 11.75 -15.59 24.81
N LYS A 345 12.49 -15.30 23.75
CA LYS A 345 13.92 -15.54 23.65
C LYS A 345 14.65 -14.20 23.56
N TYR A 346 15.67 -14.01 24.38
CA TYR A 346 16.64 -12.92 24.18
C TYR A 346 17.90 -13.46 23.51
N VAL A 347 18.50 -12.66 22.63
CA VAL A 347 19.78 -12.98 21.99
C VAL A 347 20.91 -12.17 22.62
N ASN A 348 22.15 -12.58 22.38
CA ASN A 348 23.36 -11.92 22.89
C ASN A 348 23.39 -11.85 24.43
N SER A 349 23.75 -10.71 25.01
CA SER A 349 23.87 -10.54 26.46
C SER A 349 22.52 -10.49 27.15
N ARG A 350 22.45 -11.05 28.36
CA ARG A 350 21.24 -10.99 29.20
C ARG A 350 20.90 -9.53 29.58
N PRO A 351 19.63 -9.11 29.50
CA PRO A 351 19.20 -7.79 29.97
C PRO A 351 19.50 -7.60 31.47
N LYS A 352 19.79 -6.36 31.88
CA LYS A 352 20.09 -6.03 33.30
C LYS A 352 18.93 -6.37 34.23
N LYS A 353 17.70 -6.13 33.79
CA LYS A 353 16.46 -6.41 34.52
C LYS A 353 15.53 -7.24 33.65
N VAL A 354 15.06 -8.35 34.20
CA VAL A 354 14.07 -9.21 33.57
C VAL A 354 12.91 -9.38 34.54
N GLN A 355 11.72 -8.91 34.14
CA GLN A 355 10.48 -9.09 34.87
C GLN A 355 9.56 -9.98 34.03
N GLN A 356 9.01 -11.03 34.64
CA GLN A 356 8.12 -11.95 33.93
C GLN A 356 6.88 -12.26 34.77
N SER A 357 5.72 -12.29 34.13
CA SER A 357 4.44 -12.67 34.74
C SER A 357 3.64 -13.56 33.79
N SER A 358 2.91 -14.52 34.36
CA SER A 358 2.06 -15.44 33.60
C SER A 358 0.84 -15.84 34.42
N LEU A 359 -0.31 -16.00 33.76
CA LEU A 359 -1.56 -16.47 34.39
C LEU A 359 -1.70 -18.00 34.43
N PHE A 360 -1.10 -18.72 33.49
CA PHE A 360 -1.36 -20.17 33.29
C PHE A 360 -0.13 -21.03 33.00
N ALA A 361 0.99 -20.44 32.57
CA ALA A 361 2.24 -21.18 32.36
C ALA A 361 3.04 -21.27 33.66
N HIS A 362 3.50 -22.48 33.98
CA HIS A 362 4.43 -22.77 35.07
C HIS A 362 5.83 -23.00 34.47
N GLY A 363 6.78 -22.09 34.73
CA GLY A 363 8.16 -22.21 34.24
C GLY A 363 8.79 -20.88 33.85
N SER A 364 10.02 -20.93 33.33
CA SER A 364 10.70 -19.75 32.78
C SER A 364 10.10 -19.42 31.41
N LEU A 365 9.49 -18.24 31.29
CA LEU A 365 8.93 -17.73 30.02
C LEU A 365 10.01 -17.15 29.12
N VAL A 366 11.11 -16.73 29.74
CA VAL A 366 12.24 -16.08 29.11
C VAL A 366 13.42 -17.03 29.09
N SER A 367 14.06 -17.20 27.93
CA SER A 367 15.26 -18.01 27.75
C SER A 367 16.26 -17.32 26.83
N GLN A 368 17.53 -17.71 26.90
CA GLN A 368 18.54 -17.23 25.95
C GLN A 368 18.47 -18.08 24.68
N ALA A 369 18.46 -17.44 23.51
CA ALA A 369 18.66 -18.13 22.24
C ALA A 369 20.16 -18.37 22.00
N GLU A 370 20.52 -19.57 21.55
CA GLU A 370 21.91 -19.90 21.19
C GLU A 370 22.39 -19.11 19.95
N LYS A 371 21.46 -18.81 19.03
CA LYS A 371 21.71 -18.07 17.79
C LYS A 371 20.55 -17.13 17.49
N ASN A 372 20.85 -15.99 16.88
CA ASN A 372 19.84 -15.11 16.31
C ASN A 372 19.44 -15.63 14.92
N GLU A 373 18.40 -16.45 14.86
CA GLU A 373 17.84 -16.92 13.60
C GLU A 373 16.83 -15.90 13.07
N PHE A 374 17.10 -15.36 11.88
CA PHE A 374 16.20 -14.48 11.16
C PHE A 374 16.12 -14.89 9.69
N LYS A 375 14.97 -14.70 9.06
CA LYS A 375 14.74 -15.00 7.64
C LYS A 375 14.97 -13.75 6.79
N THR A 376 16.05 -13.69 6.01
CA THR A 376 16.13 -12.70 4.93
C THR A 376 15.15 -13.10 3.83
N HIS A 377 14.31 -12.17 3.39
CA HIS A 377 13.40 -12.39 2.29
C HIS A 377 14.06 -12.00 0.97
N THR A 378 14.04 -12.89 -0.01
CA THR A 378 14.54 -12.54 -1.35
C THR A 378 13.48 -11.69 -2.05
N THR A 379 13.83 -10.46 -2.41
CA THR A 379 12.96 -9.59 -3.22
C THR A 379 12.61 -10.28 -4.54
N VAL A 380 11.36 -10.19 -4.94
CA VAL A 380 10.90 -10.61 -6.26
C VAL A 380 11.36 -9.58 -7.30
N PRO A 381 11.89 -9.99 -8.46
CA PRO A 381 12.29 -9.05 -9.50
C PRO A 381 11.08 -8.25 -10.00
N THR A 382 11.27 -6.97 -10.28
CA THR A 382 10.22 -6.12 -10.85
C THR A 382 9.76 -6.72 -12.20
N PRO A 383 8.43 -6.84 -12.43
CA PRO A 383 7.90 -7.30 -13.70
C PRO A 383 8.40 -6.46 -14.88
N SER A 384 8.68 -7.09 -16.01
CA SER A 384 8.90 -6.39 -17.27
C SER A 384 7.60 -5.77 -17.79
N HIS A 385 7.68 -4.73 -18.62
CA HIS A 385 6.55 -4.11 -19.35
C HIS A 385 5.93 -5.03 -20.41
N SER A 386 5.46 -6.21 -20.00
CA SER A 386 4.81 -7.18 -20.85
C SER A 386 3.29 -7.10 -20.69
N ALA A 387 2.59 -7.26 -21.81
CA ALA A 387 1.14 -7.36 -21.80
C ALA A 387 0.70 -8.68 -21.15
N VAL A 388 -0.43 -8.63 -20.47
CA VAL A 388 -1.04 -9.81 -19.82
C VAL A 388 -2.32 -10.18 -20.54
N GLU A 389 -2.54 -11.47 -20.77
CA GLU A 389 -3.80 -11.97 -21.29
C GLU A 389 -4.87 -11.90 -20.20
N ILE A 390 -5.98 -11.25 -20.53
CA ILE A 390 -7.11 -11.08 -19.62
C ILE A 390 -8.36 -11.61 -20.30
N ARG A 391 -9.12 -12.41 -19.56
CA ARG A 391 -10.50 -12.77 -19.88
C ARG A 391 -11.42 -12.29 -18.77
N LEU A 392 -12.40 -11.45 -19.11
CA LEU A 392 -13.38 -10.93 -18.16
C LEU A 392 -14.79 -11.25 -18.63
N GLU A 393 -15.61 -11.74 -17.71
CA GLU A 393 -17.07 -11.67 -17.80
C GLU A 393 -17.57 -10.62 -16.81
N LEU A 394 -18.03 -9.50 -17.35
CA LEU A 394 -18.55 -8.35 -16.62
C LEU A 394 -20.07 -8.38 -16.64
N ARG A 395 -20.67 -8.17 -15.47
CA ARG A 395 -22.11 -7.97 -15.31
C ARG A 395 -22.38 -6.63 -14.67
N LYS A 396 -23.28 -5.86 -15.28
CA LYS A 396 -23.67 -4.55 -14.76
C LYS A 396 -24.21 -4.67 -13.34
N ASN A 397 -23.74 -3.80 -12.45
CA ASN A 397 -24.16 -3.73 -11.07
C ASN A 397 -24.98 -2.45 -10.82
N ALA A 398 -26.24 -2.59 -10.39
CA ALA A 398 -27.10 -1.44 -10.13
C ALA A 398 -26.71 -0.62 -8.89
N HIS A 399 -25.87 -1.18 -8.01
CA HIS A 399 -25.54 -0.60 -6.70
C HIS A 399 -24.07 -0.15 -6.60
N SER A 400 -23.33 -0.18 -7.71
CA SER A 400 -21.91 0.17 -7.76
C SER A 400 -21.60 0.89 -9.07
N GLU A 401 -20.58 1.74 -9.05
CA GLU A 401 -19.97 2.32 -10.26
C GLU A 401 -19.07 1.31 -11.00
N ASP A 402 -18.83 0.13 -10.39
CA ASP A 402 -18.02 -0.95 -10.96
C ASP A 402 -18.90 -2.17 -11.30
N PRO A 403 -18.60 -2.89 -12.39
CA PRO A 403 -19.28 -4.13 -12.73
C PRO A 403 -18.93 -5.24 -11.72
N SER A 404 -19.78 -6.25 -11.66
CA SER A 404 -19.45 -7.51 -10.99
C SER A 404 -18.68 -8.44 -11.95
N VAL A 405 -17.54 -8.95 -11.50
CA VAL A 405 -16.66 -9.85 -12.27
C VAL A 405 -16.97 -11.29 -11.88
N HIS A 406 -17.47 -12.11 -12.81
CA HIS A 406 -17.91 -13.49 -12.52
C HIS A 406 -16.91 -14.58 -12.90
N ASN A 407 -16.03 -14.31 -13.86
CA ASN A 407 -15.00 -15.25 -14.30
C ASN A 407 -13.79 -14.46 -14.81
N SER A 408 -12.69 -14.49 -14.06
CA SER A 408 -11.42 -13.89 -14.45
C SER A 408 -10.37 -14.99 -14.62
N GLN A 409 -9.92 -15.20 -15.85
CA GLN A 409 -8.77 -16.06 -16.16
C GLN A 409 -7.66 -15.18 -16.74
N THR A 410 -6.46 -15.34 -16.21
CA THR A 410 -5.32 -14.48 -16.52
C THR A 410 -4.08 -15.33 -16.72
N ALA A 411 -3.38 -15.12 -17.83
CA ALA A 411 -2.12 -15.79 -18.13
C ALA A 411 -1.08 -14.74 -18.53
N ALA A 412 0.10 -14.81 -17.90
CA ALA A 412 1.26 -14.05 -18.35
C ALA A 412 1.83 -14.71 -19.60
N LEU A 413 2.28 -13.90 -20.57
CA LEU A 413 3.05 -14.40 -21.71
C LEU A 413 4.41 -14.91 -21.21
N SER A 414 4.54 -16.23 -21.02
CA SER A 414 5.83 -16.87 -20.77
C SER A 414 6.48 -17.26 -22.10
N THR A 415 7.56 -16.57 -22.48
CA THR A 415 8.49 -17.08 -23.49
C THR A 415 9.45 -18.05 -22.82
N ASP A 416 9.02 -19.30 -22.68
CA ASP A 416 9.93 -20.46 -22.60
C ASP A 416 9.16 -21.72 -23.02
N ALA A 417 9.01 -21.89 -24.34
CA ALA A 417 8.63 -23.16 -24.93
C ALA A 417 9.90 -23.93 -25.26
N THR A 418 10.39 -24.74 -24.32
CA THR A 418 11.16 -25.96 -24.65
C THR A 418 10.89 -27.00 -23.56
N THR A 419 10.05 -27.99 -23.92
CA THR A 419 9.94 -29.39 -23.45
C THR A 419 10.70 -29.77 -22.15
N THR A 420 10.05 -30.43 -21.18
CA THR A 420 9.72 -31.87 -21.26
C THR A 420 8.51 -32.29 -20.41
N LEU A 421 7.76 -33.23 -20.98
CA LEU A 421 6.69 -34.00 -20.34
C LEU A 421 7.22 -34.83 -19.17
N ALA A 422 6.60 -34.69 -18.00
CA ALA A 422 6.52 -35.75 -16.99
C ALA A 422 5.18 -35.64 -16.27
N ALA A 423 4.26 -36.53 -16.65
CA ALA A 423 2.99 -36.74 -15.97
C ALA A 423 3.22 -37.46 -14.64
N SER A 424 2.46 -37.09 -13.59
CA SER A 424 2.02 -37.98 -12.50
C SER A 424 0.95 -37.29 -11.63
N PRO A 425 0.09 -38.08 -10.93
CA PRO A 425 -1.36 -37.92 -11.08
C PRO A 425 -2.06 -37.12 -9.99
N ALA A 426 -3.24 -36.62 -10.38
CA ALA A 426 -4.25 -36.03 -9.54
C ALA A 426 -4.66 -36.96 -8.37
N SER A 427 -4.60 -36.43 -7.15
CA SER A 427 -5.29 -36.99 -5.99
C SER A 427 -6.62 -36.25 -5.85
N ALA A 428 -7.69 -36.87 -6.36
CA ALA A 428 -9.04 -36.49 -6.00
C ALA A 428 -9.32 -36.99 -4.57
N SER A 429 -9.66 -36.09 -3.64
CA SER A 429 -10.33 -36.47 -2.39
C SER A 429 -11.72 -35.86 -2.38
N GLN A 430 -12.69 -36.77 -2.27
CA GLN A 430 -14.12 -36.57 -2.34
C GLN A 430 -14.64 -35.77 -1.15
N ALA A 431 -15.67 -34.99 -1.43
CA ALA A 431 -16.57 -34.40 -0.46
C ALA A 431 -17.22 -35.49 0.40
N GLY A 432 -17.02 -35.41 1.72
CA GLY A 432 -17.77 -36.14 2.73
C GLY A 432 -18.59 -35.16 3.55
N ASN A 433 -19.92 -35.23 3.41
CA ASN A 433 -20.86 -34.63 4.33
C ASN A 433 -20.71 -35.31 5.68
N ASP A 434 -20.57 -34.56 6.77
CA ASP A 434 -21.06 -35.01 8.08
C ASP A 434 -21.38 -33.84 9.04
N ALA A 435 -22.64 -33.88 9.47
CA ALA A 435 -23.22 -33.59 10.77
C ALA A 435 -22.78 -32.36 11.60
N VAL A 436 -23.78 -31.50 11.80
CA VAL A 436 -23.90 -30.41 12.78
C VAL A 436 -24.08 -30.96 14.21
N GLY A 437 -23.36 -30.38 15.18
CA GLY A 437 -23.60 -30.53 16.63
C GLY A 437 -22.79 -29.50 17.45
N PRO A 438 -23.32 -28.97 18.56
CA PRO A 438 -23.13 -27.56 18.93
C PRO A 438 -21.88 -27.31 19.80
N VAL A 439 -21.11 -26.26 19.46
CA VAL A 439 -20.14 -25.67 20.38
C VAL A 439 -20.77 -24.43 21.00
N VAL A 440 -21.01 -24.55 22.30
CA VAL A 440 -21.46 -23.49 23.20
C VAL A 440 -20.46 -22.34 23.18
N GLY A 441 -20.98 -21.13 23.00
CA GLY A 441 -20.20 -19.92 22.76
C GLY A 441 -19.47 -19.38 24.00
N ILE A 442 -18.40 -18.65 23.71
CA ILE A 442 -17.96 -17.50 24.48
C ILE A 442 -17.65 -16.38 23.47
N ALA A 443 -18.28 -15.23 23.71
CA ALA A 443 -18.15 -13.95 23.03
C ALA A 443 -16.68 -13.51 22.83
N GLY A 444 -16.29 -12.68 21.86
CA GLY A 444 -17.01 -11.89 20.88
C GLY A 444 -16.09 -10.76 20.38
N VAL A 445 -16.29 -10.38 19.11
CA VAL A 445 -15.94 -9.08 18.48
C VAL A 445 -14.46 -8.78 18.16
N ALA A 446 -14.12 -8.89 16.87
CA ALA A 446 -13.47 -7.82 16.09
C ALA A 446 -13.37 -8.23 14.60
N LEU A 447 -14.45 -8.04 13.83
CA LEU A 447 -14.45 -8.30 12.38
C LEU A 447 -14.86 -7.11 11.50
N VAL A 448 -14.91 -5.88 12.03
CA VAL A 448 -15.17 -4.69 11.19
C VAL A 448 -14.40 -3.50 11.78
N ALA A 449 -13.15 -3.27 11.36
CA ALA A 449 -12.48 -2.02 11.73
C ALA A 449 -11.23 -1.60 10.91
N VAL A 450 -10.87 -2.21 9.78
CA VAL A 450 -9.68 -1.73 9.04
C VAL A 450 -9.89 -0.31 8.47
N GLY A 451 -11.13 0.07 8.13
CA GLY A 451 -11.47 1.45 7.73
C GLY A 451 -11.81 2.41 8.88
N ALA A 452 -12.02 1.94 10.12
CA ALA A 452 -12.47 2.76 11.24
C ALA A 452 -11.37 3.05 12.28
N LEU A 453 -10.26 2.31 12.27
CA LEU A 453 -9.17 2.48 13.23
C LEU A 453 -8.41 3.79 13.05
N VAL A 454 -8.29 4.30 11.82
CA VAL A 454 -7.71 5.64 11.56
C VAL A 454 -8.61 6.76 12.10
N HIS A 455 -9.94 6.57 12.13
CA HIS A 455 -10.87 7.59 12.62
C HIS A 455 -11.02 7.58 14.16
N LYS A 456 -10.93 6.43 14.82
CA LYS A 456 -11.19 6.31 16.27
C LYS A 456 -9.98 6.63 17.15
N HIS A 457 -8.75 6.46 16.66
CA HIS A 457 -7.54 6.79 17.43
C HIS A 457 -7.44 8.31 17.75
N HIS A 458 -8.08 9.16 16.95
CA HIS A 458 -8.10 10.61 17.19
C HIS A 458 -9.15 11.08 18.22
N GLN A 459 -10.02 10.20 18.74
CA GLN A 459 -11.08 10.58 19.67
C GLN A 459 -10.88 10.18 21.15
N GLN A 460 -9.85 9.41 21.50
CA GLN A 460 -9.68 8.93 22.89
C GLN A 460 -8.97 9.88 23.86
N HIS A 461 -8.66 11.11 23.45
CA HIS A 461 -8.20 12.17 24.36
C HIS A 461 -9.17 13.34 24.42
N LYS A 462 -10.34 13.13 25.01
CA LYS A 462 -11.12 14.23 25.61
C LYS A 462 -11.58 13.79 26.99
N ARG A 463 -10.93 14.38 28.01
CA ARG A 463 -11.40 14.37 29.40
C ARG A 463 -12.85 14.87 29.44
N GLU A 464 -13.65 14.20 30.26
CA GLU A 464 -14.92 14.71 30.77
C GLU A 464 -14.66 15.98 31.57
N GLU A 465 -15.19 17.12 31.12
CA GLU A 465 -15.62 18.18 32.03
C GLU A 465 -16.52 19.20 31.34
N TYR A 466 -17.40 19.78 32.17
CA TYR A 466 -18.46 20.78 31.95
C TYR A 466 -19.85 20.22 31.59
N ALA A 467 -20.94 20.68 32.21
CA ALA A 467 -21.21 22.04 32.68
C ALA A 467 -22.29 22.10 33.80
N PRO A 468 -22.49 23.26 34.46
CA PRO A 468 -23.41 23.44 35.58
C PRO A 468 -24.84 23.71 35.13
N LEU A 469 -25.82 23.45 35.99
CA LEU A 469 -27.18 23.98 35.87
C LEU A 469 -27.77 24.26 37.26
N VAL A 470 -28.03 25.57 37.47
CA VAL A 470 -28.83 26.25 38.53
C VAL A 470 -28.19 26.40 39.91
#